data_AF-A0A076H1M7-F1
#
_entry.id   AF-A0A076H1M7-F1
#
_cell.length_a   1.000
_cell.length_b   1.000
_cell.length_c   1.000
_cell.angle_alpha   90.00
_cell.angle_beta   90.00
_cell.angle_gamma   90.00
#
_symmetry.space_group_name_H-M   'P 1'
#
loop_
_entity.id
_entity.type
_entity.pdbx_description
1 polymer ?
#
loop_
_entity_poly.entity_id
_entity_poly.type
_entity_poly.pdbx_seq_one_letter_code
_entity_poly.pdbx_strand_id
1 'polypeptide(L)'
;MNLPPLIGALLISAAPVQAFETYEEVEKACDGSEENSNLCVVAAKPGALMMMVTMLCYLEAKGRITKENLVLTLDEWNFNQGGSPLLNEAVEETLKDYSECSIKPIP
;
A
#
# COMPACT_ATOMS: atom_id res chain seq x y z
N MET A 1 -33.29 -22.40 -24.11
CA MET A 1 -32.95 -21.32 -23.15
C MET A 1 -32.79 -21.97 -21.79
N ASN A 2 -31.56 -22.09 -21.29
CA ASN A 2 -31.26 -22.45 -19.89
C ASN A 2 -30.09 -21.56 -19.46
N LEU A 3 -30.38 -20.51 -18.68
CA LEU A 3 -29.38 -19.62 -18.09
C LEU A 3 -29.78 -19.45 -16.61
N PRO A 4 -29.29 -20.32 -15.71
CA PRO A 4 -28.38 -19.84 -14.65
C PRO A 4 -27.35 -20.93 -14.21
N PRO A 5 -26.21 -20.60 -13.53
CA PRO A 5 -26.07 -19.59 -12.49
C PRO A 5 -24.71 -18.83 -12.57
N LEU A 6 -24.65 -17.77 -13.36
CA LEU A 6 -23.50 -16.84 -13.33
C LEU A 6 -23.57 -15.84 -12.16
N ILE A 7 -24.72 -15.74 -11.48
CA ILE A 7 -24.93 -14.78 -10.37
C ILE A 7 -24.31 -15.29 -9.06
N GLY A 8 -24.24 -16.61 -8.85
CA GLY A 8 -23.66 -17.18 -7.62
C GLY A 8 -22.15 -16.98 -7.51
N ALA A 9 -21.43 -17.02 -8.65
CA ALA A 9 -19.99 -16.80 -8.68
C ALA A 9 -19.59 -15.32 -8.51
N LEU A 10 -20.49 -14.39 -8.86
CA LEU A 10 -20.24 -12.94 -8.75
C LEU A 10 -20.30 -12.41 -7.31
N LEU A 11 -20.93 -13.13 -6.38
CA LEU A 11 -21.11 -12.69 -4.99
C LEU A 11 -19.94 -13.07 -4.06
N ILE A 12 -19.06 -13.98 -4.49
CA ILE A 12 -17.95 -14.48 -3.65
C ILE A 12 -16.73 -13.54 -3.72
N SER A 13 -16.59 -12.75 -4.79
CA SER A 13 -15.41 -11.87 -4.97
C SER A 13 -15.51 -10.51 -4.26
N ALA A 14 -16.57 -10.26 -3.50
CA ALA A 14 -16.81 -8.99 -2.83
C ALA A 14 -17.33 -9.22 -1.41
N ALA A 15 -16.55 -9.91 -0.57
CA ALA A 15 -16.74 -9.75 0.87
C ALA A 15 -16.46 -8.26 1.20
N PRO A 16 -17.43 -7.50 1.71
CA PRO A 16 -17.19 -6.10 2.03
C PRO A 16 -16.13 -6.03 3.12
N VAL A 17 -15.05 -5.27 2.92
CA VAL A 17 -13.97 -5.05 3.90
C VAL A 17 -14.50 -4.60 5.29
N GLN A 18 -15.69 -4.01 5.32
CA GLN A 18 -16.43 -3.63 6.53
C GLN A 18 -16.92 -4.83 7.37
N ALA A 19 -16.78 -6.07 6.90
CA ALA A 19 -17.22 -7.27 7.60
C ALA A 19 -16.15 -7.87 8.54
N PHE A 20 -14.92 -7.36 8.52
CA PHE A 20 -13.84 -7.83 9.37
C PHE A 20 -13.65 -6.85 10.53
N GLU A 21 -13.93 -7.30 11.76
CA GLU A 21 -13.81 -6.49 12.98
C GLU A 21 -12.48 -6.75 13.71
N THR A 22 -11.80 -7.85 13.39
CA THR A 22 -10.55 -8.25 14.05
C THR A 22 -9.42 -8.57 13.07
N TYR A 23 -8.18 -8.47 13.55
CA TYR A 23 -7.01 -8.88 12.78
C TYR A 23 -7.05 -10.37 12.40
N GLU A 24 -7.52 -11.23 13.31
CA GLU A 24 -7.64 -12.67 13.09
C GLU A 24 -8.62 -12.99 11.93
N GLU A 25 -9.71 -12.23 11.82
CA GLU A 25 -10.67 -12.39 10.72
C GLU A 25 -10.07 -11.97 9.37
N VAL A 26 -9.28 -10.90 9.35
CA VAL A 26 -8.54 -10.47 8.15
C VAL A 26 -7.51 -11.52 7.74
N GLU A 27 -6.73 -12.04 8.68
CA GLU A 27 -5.71 -13.06 8.43
C GLU A 27 -6.34 -14.32 7.84
N LYS A 28 -7.41 -14.84 8.45
CA LYS A 28 -8.16 -15.99 7.93
C LYS A 28 -8.73 -15.75 6.53
N ALA A 29 -9.19 -14.54 6.24
CA ALA A 29 -9.72 -14.20 4.92
C ALA A 29 -8.62 -14.13 3.85
N CYS A 30 -7.46 -13.56 4.20
CA CYS A 30 -6.28 -13.53 3.34
C CYS A 30 -5.75 -14.95 3.06
N ASP A 31 -5.79 -15.85 4.03
CA ASP A 31 -5.34 -17.24 3.88
C ASP A 31 -6.40 -18.15 3.22
N GLY A 32 -7.60 -17.64 2.95
CA GLY A 32 -8.71 -18.42 2.41
C GLY A 32 -8.51 -18.94 0.98
N SER A 33 -7.61 -18.32 0.20
CA SER A 33 -7.21 -18.78 -1.13
C SER A 33 -5.88 -18.16 -1.56
N GLU A 34 -5.22 -18.74 -2.57
CA GLU A 34 -4.01 -18.14 -3.17
C GLU A 34 -4.31 -16.76 -3.79
N GLU A 35 -5.49 -16.59 -4.38
CA GLU A 35 -5.94 -15.30 -4.94
C GLU A 35 -6.11 -14.23 -3.85
N ASN A 36 -6.74 -14.59 -2.71
CA ASN A 36 -6.89 -13.69 -1.58
C ASN A 36 -5.55 -13.33 -0.94
N SER A 37 -4.65 -14.31 -0.80
CA SER A 37 -3.32 -14.09 -0.24
C SER A 37 -2.53 -13.10 -1.11
N ASN A 38 -2.55 -13.32 -2.44
CA ASN A 38 -1.93 -12.42 -3.39
C ASN A 38 -2.54 -11.01 -3.34
N LEU A 39 -3.88 -10.92 -3.27
CA LEU A 39 -4.56 -9.62 -3.16
C LEU A 39 -4.17 -8.89 -1.87
N CYS A 40 -4.17 -9.57 -0.73
CA CYS A 40 -3.76 -8.99 0.55
C CYS A 40 -2.31 -8.49 0.52
N VAL A 41 -1.38 -9.27 -0.04
CA VAL A 41 0.02 -8.86 -0.18
C VAL A 41 0.15 -7.65 -1.11
N VAL A 42 -0.54 -7.65 -2.25
CA VAL A 42 -0.49 -6.55 -3.24
C VAL A 42 -1.17 -5.29 -2.70
N ALA A 43 -2.16 -5.39 -1.82
CA ALA A 43 -2.79 -4.24 -1.16
C ALA A 43 -1.97 -3.72 0.03
N ALA A 44 -1.34 -4.59 0.80
CA ALA A 44 -0.59 -4.22 1.99
C ALA A 44 0.69 -3.43 1.66
N LYS A 45 1.41 -3.84 0.60
CA LYS A 45 2.66 -3.18 0.19
C LYS A 45 2.51 -1.68 -0.15
N PRO A 46 1.60 -1.26 -1.05
CA PRO A 46 1.40 0.15 -1.35
C PRO A 46 0.88 0.91 -0.12
N GLY A 47 -0.06 0.34 0.65
CA GLY A 47 -0.57 0.98 1.86
C GLY A 47 0.54 1.26 2.90
N ALA A 48 1.41 0.27 3.15
CA ALA A 48 2.56 0.44 4.04
C ALA A 48 3.54 1.49 3.53
N LEU A 49 3.79 1.52 2.21
CA LEU A 49 4.68 2.48 1.58
C LEU A 49 4.15 3.92 1.68
N MET A 50 2.85 4.12 1.41
CA MET A 50 2.19 5.41 1.58
C MET A 50 2.30 5.92 3.02
N MET A 51 2.01 5.06 4.00
CA MET A 51 2.12 5.42 5.43
C MET A 51 3.55 5.81 5.81
N MET A 52 4.55 5.07 5.33
CA MET A 52 5.95 5.35 5.58
C MET A 52 6.37 6.71 5.00
N VAL A 53 6.06 6.97 3.73
CA VAL A 53 6.37 8.26 3.06
C VAL A 53 5.68 9.41 3.80
N THR A 54 4.39 9.26 4.12
CA THR A 54 3.61 10.22 4.91
C THR A 54 4.30 10.54 6.23
N MET A 55 4.71 9.50 6.98
CA MET A 55 5.37 9.66 8.27
C MET A 55 6.70 10.40 8.13
N LEU A 56 7.54 10.02 7.17
CA LEU A 56 8.85 10.64 6.96
C LEU A 56 8.71 12.11 6.56
N CYS A 57 7.83 12.42 5.60
CA CYS A 57 7.56 13.79 5.19
C CYS A 57 6.99 14.64 6.34
N TYR A 58 6.11 14.07 7.17
CA TYR A 58 5.60 14.76 8.35
C TYR A 58 6.69 15.05 9.39
N LEU A 59 7.58 14.09 9.65
CA LEU A 59 8.70 14.28 10.58
C LEU A 59 9.69 15.33 10.06
N GLU A 60 9.96 15.36 8.75
CA GLU A 60 10.79 16.37 8.10
C GLU A 60 10.16 17.76 8.24
N ALA A 61 8.87 17.90 7.90
CA ALA A 61 8.15 19.17 7.99
C ALA A 61 8.10 19.72 9.43
N LYS A 62 8.17 18.85 10.44
CA LYS A 62 8.27 19.23 11.86
C LYS A 62 9.71 19.48 12.34
N GLY A 63 10.71 19.38 11.46
CA GLY A 63 12.13 19.53 11.78
C GLY A 63 12.67 18.44 12.71
N ARG A 64 11.99 17.29 12.80
CA ARG A 64 12.40 16.16 13.66
C ARG A 64 13.44 15.27 12.99
N ILE A 65 13.42 15.22 11.66
CA ILE A 65 14.48 14.65 10.83
C ILE A 65 14.95 15.73 9.86
N THR A 66 16.24 15.71 9.52
CA THR A 66 16.77 16.59 8.47
C THR A 66 16.64 15.91 7.11
N LYS A 67 16.71 16.72 6.05
CA LYS A 67 16.79 16.24 4.69
C LYS A 67 17.94 15.26 4.49
N GLU A 68 19.11 15.55 5.05
CA GLU A 68 20.30 14.70 4.92
C GLU A 68 20.08 13.33 5.56
N ASN A 69 19.51 13.28 6.77
CA ASN A 69 19.20 12.03 7.46
C ASN A 69 18.16 11.22 6.68
N LEU A 70 17.16 11.91 6.12
CA LEU A 70 16.12 11.28 5.32
C LEU A 70 16.69 10.65 4.03
N VAL A 71 17.48 11.40 3.27
CA VAL A 71 18.11 10.89 2.03
C VAL A 71 19.02 9.70 2.33
N LEU A 72 19.87 9.78 3.35
CA LEU A 72 20.75 8.68 3.75
C LEU A 72 19.95 7.41 4.14
N THR A 73 18.87 7.58 4.91
CA THR A 73 18.02 6.46 5.33
C THR A 73 17.38 5.76 4.12
N LEU A 74 16.89 6.54 3.16
CA LEU A 74 16.25 6.00 1.95
C LEU A 74 17.25 5.32 1.02
N ASP A 75 18.47 5.84 0.91
CA ASP A 75 19.56 5.22 0.15
C ASP A 75 19.96 3.87 0.77
N GLU A 76 20.11 3.80 2.09
CA GLU A 76 20.39 2.54 2.81
C GLU A 76 19.25 1.52 2.63
N TRP A 77 18.00 1.99 2.59
CA TRP A 77 16.82 1.16 2.37
C TRP A 77 16.58 0.80 0.91
N ASN A 78 17.42 1.26 -0.03
CA ASN A 78 17.24 1.08 -1.47
C ASN A 78 15.84 1.50 -1.93
N PHE A 79 15.26 2.54 -1.33
CA PHE A 79 13.90 2.99 -1.59
C PHE A 79 13.65 3.27 -3.09
N ASN A 80 14.69 3.65 -3.82
CA ASN A 80 14.65 3.99 -5.24
C ASN A 80 14.95 2.82 -6.20
N GLN A 81 15.21 1.59 -5.71
CA GLN A 81 15.69 0.48 -6.55
C GLN A 81 14.64 -0.61 -6.82
N GLY A 82 13.58 -0.26 -7.56
CA GLY A 82 12.74 -1.29 -8.21
C GLY A 82 11.44 -1.62 -7.47
N GLY A 83 10.73 -0.59 -6.99
CA GLY A 83 9.31 -0.72 -6.70
C GLY A 83 8.56 -1.24 -7.94
N SER A 84 7.52 -2.05 -7.72
CA SER A 84 6.59 -2.35 -8.81
C SER A 84 5.87 -1.07 -9.24
N PRO A 85 5.29 -0.99 -10.46
CA PRO A 85 4.58 0.20 -10.92
C PRO A 85 3.53 0.72 -9.92
N LEU A 86 2.82 -0.20 -9.25
CA LEU A 86 1.84 0.13 -8.22
C LEU A 86 2.47 0.81 -6.98
N LEU A 87 3.69 0.41 -6.60
CA LEU A 87 4.39 1.03 -5.48
C LEU A 87 4.89 2.43 -5.85
N ASN A 88 5.36 2.61 -7.07
CA ASN A 88 5.78 3.93 -7.56
C ASN A 88 4.59 4.90 -7.59
N GLU A 89 3.44 4.46 -8.12
CA GLU A 89 2.21 5.24 -8.13
C GLU A 89 1.77 5.60 -6.70
N ALA A 90 1.83 4.66 -5.75
CA ALA A 90 1.48 4.92 -4.36
C ALA A 90 2.37 6.01 -3.71
N VAL A 91 3.68 6.01 -4.02
CA VAL A 91 4.62 7.06 -3.57
C VAL A 91 4.29 8.39 -4.24
N GLU A 92 4.10 8.39 -5.55
CA GLU A 92 3.75 9.59 -6.32
C GLU A 92 2.48 10.26 -5.81
N GLU A 93 1.39 9.49 -5.67
CA GLU A 93 0.12 9.98 -5.15
C GLU A 93 0.28 10.57 -3.74
N THR A 94 1.04 9.90 -2.87
CA THR A 94 1.29 10.40 -1.50
C THR A 94 2.06 11.72 -1.53
N LEU A 95 3.09 11.85 -2.38
CA LEU A 95 3.92 13.04 -2.43
C LEU A 95 3.18 14.28 -2.96
N LYS A 96 2.04 14.12 -3.66
CA LYS A 96 1.20 15.25 -4.08
C LYS A 96 0.71 16.08 -2.89
N ASP A 97 0.46 15.44 -1.75
CA ASP A 97 0.02 16.10 -0.51
C ASP A 97 1.20 16.68 0.31
N TYR A 98 2.44 16.38 -0.08
CA TYR A 98 3.66 16.76 0.62
C TYR A 98 4.70 17.39 -0.33
N SER A 99 4.32 18.45 -1.05
CA SER A 99 5.16 19.11 -2.08
C SER A 99 6.53 19.57 -1.59
N GLU A 100 6.63 19.95 -0.32
CA GLU A 100 7.86 20.44 0.32
C GLU A 100 8.77 19.30 0.83
N CYS A 101 8.32 18.04 0.77
CA CYS A 101 9.08 16.91 1.23
C CYS A 101 10.33 16.68 0.35
N SER A 102 11.42 16.28 0.99
CA SER A 102 12.68 16.01 0.28
C SER A 102 12.66 14.70 -0.49
N ILE A 103 11.77 13.77 -0.15
CA ILE A 103 11.53 12.54 -0.92
C ILE A 103 11.10 12.92 -2.34
N LYS A 104 11.70 12.27 -3.33
CA LYS A 104 11.37 12.49 -4.75
C LYS A 104 10.70 11.25 -5.33
N PRO A 105 9.82 11.44 -6.34
CA PRO A 105 9.23 10.32 -7.06
C PRO A 105 10.30 9.41 -7.65
N ILE A 106 10.00 8.11 -7.68
CA ILE A 106 10.85 7.09 -8.30
C ILE A 106 10.63 7.17 -9.83
N PRO A 107 11.67 7.29 -10.66
CA PRO A 107 11.53 7.25 -12.12
C PRO A 107 11.00 5.90 -12.65
#